data_AF-A0A1Q4UZB0-F1
#
_entry.id   AF-A0A1Q4UZB0-F1
#
_cell.length_a   1.000
_cell.length_b   1.000
_cell.length_c   1.000
_cell.angle_alpha   90.00
_cell.angle_beta   90.00
_cell.angle_gamma   90.00
#
_symmetry.space_group_name_H-M   'P 1'
#
loop_
_entity.id
_entity.type
_entity.pdbx_description
1 polymer ?
#
loop_
_entity_poly.entity_id
_entity_poly.type
_entity_poly.pdbx_seq_one_letter_code
_entity_poly.pdbx_strand_id
1 'polypeptide(L)'
;MRSTVFRRLATTTAVLGAALALTAPMASAAQPAPLVPGELYKVQLNLLRCVNISESGEDELYLKLDGGVVVPTSTCAERGTVDYSAIDPERFIFEGGTPLNVELWEQDPDYIDPDDKLGVFELNDARVNATNIARVVKNGDYSYTLTYTVLPL
;
A
#
# COMPACT_ATOMS: atom_id res chain seq x y z
N MET A 1 -5.54 76.96 43.69
CA MET A 1 -6.76 77.72 43.32
C MET A 1 -7.64 76.83 42.44
N ARG A 2 -8.94 76.83 42.74
CA ARG A 2 -10.02 76.04 42.11
C ARG A 2 -10.21 76.42 40.63
N SER A 3 -10.59 75.45 39.78
CA SER A 3 -11.77 75.58 38.90
C SER A 3 -12.12 74.22 38.26
N THR A 4 -13.39 74.06 37.96
CA THR A 4 -14.15 72.82 37.75
C THR A 4 -14.87 72.88 36.38
N VAL A 5 -15.47 71.76 35.95
CA VAL A 5 -16.62 71.60 34.99
C VAL A 5 -16.22 71.28 33.52
N PHE A 6 -16.31 70.00 33.05
CA PHE A 6 -17.44 69.25 32.42
C PHE A 6 -17.82 69.75 31.00
N ARG A 7 -18.22 69.01 29.94
CA ARG A 7 -18.62 67.60 29.61
C ARG A 7 -18.77 67.59 28.05
N ARG A 8 -18.49 66.51 27.30
CA ARG A 8 -19.50 65.58 26.73
C ARG A 8 -18.85 64.55 25.78
N LEU A 9 -19.52 63.39 25.75
CA LEU A 9 -19.22 62.11 25.12
C LEU A 9 -19.06 62.15 23.59
N ALA A 10 -18.30 61.19 23.06
CA ALA A 10 -18.78 60.35 21.97
C ALA A 10 -18.35 58.89 22.20
N THR A 11 -19.37 58.06 22.32
CA THR A 11 -19.36 56.61 22.46
C THR A 11 -18.85 55.97 21.16
N THR A 12 -17.97 54.98 21.25
CA THR A 12 -17.97 53.91 20.25
C THR A 12 -17.53 52.61 20.88
N THR A 13 -18.53 51.77 21.10
CA THR A 13 -18.44 50.35 21.39
C THR A 13 -17.65 49.65 20.27
N ALA A 14 -16.55 48.99 20.63
CA ALA A 14 -16.02 47.89 19.84
C ALA A 14 -15.98 46.66 20.75
N VAL A 15 -17.13 46.00 20.86
CA VAL A 15 -17.18 44.57 21.17
C VAL A 15 -16.86 43.89 19.85
N LEU A 16 -15.80 43.09 19.77
CA LEU A 16 -15.79 41.90 18.92
C LEU A 16 -14.64 40.97 19.30
N GLY A 17 -15.02 39.79 19.81
CA GLY A 17 -14.34 38.53 19.54
C GLY A 17 -13.05 38.25 20.30
N ALA A 18 -13.16 37.73 21.52
CA ALA A 18 -12.21 36.72 21.97
C ALA A 18 -12.40 35.49 21.06
N ALA A 19 -11.64 35.42 19.97
CA ALA A 19 -11.50 34.20 19.21
C ALA A 19 -10.69 33.22 20.08
N LEU A 20 -11.38 32.43 20.90
CA LEU A 20 -10.83 31.15 21.34
C LEU A 20 -10.63 30.34 20.06
N ALA A 21 -9.40 30.35 19.55
CA ALA A 21 -8.96 29.31 18.64
C ALA A 21 -9.04 28.00 19.43
N LEU A 22 -10.12 27.25 19.24
CA LEU A 22 -10.12 25.82 19.53
C LEU A 22 -9.07 25.22 18.60
N THR A 23 -7.84 25.10 19.09
CA THR A 23 -6.88 24.15 18.56
C THR A 23 -7.44 22.78 18.90
N ALA A 24 -8.33 22.26 18.06
CA ALA A 24 -8.60 20.84 18.06
C ALA A 24 -7.23 20.17 17.89
N PRO A 25 -6.83 19.22 18.77
CA PRO A 25 -5.66 18.43 18.49
C PRO A 25 -5.94 17.77 17.14
N MET A 26 -5.18 18.14 16.12
CA MET A 26 -5.16 17.37 14.89
C MET A 26 -4.78 15.96 15.35
N ALA A 27 -5.74 15.04 15.28
CA ALA A 27 -5.46 13.64 15.52
C ALA A 27 -4.33 13.28 14.57
N SER A 28 -3.12 13.10 15.12
CA SER A 28 -2.01 12.54 14.36
C SER A 28 -2.56 11.24 13.81
N ALA A 29 -2.69 11.12 12.49
CA ALA A 29 -3.01 9.84 11.88
C ALA A 29 -2.01 8.84 12.46
N ALA A 30 -2.52 7.83 13.18
CA ALA A 30 -1.66 6.82 13.75
C ALA A 30 -0.85 6.23 12.59
N GLN A 31 0.47 6.28 12.67
CA GLN A 31 1.29 5.66 11.64
C GLN A 31 0.99 4.16 11.63
N PRO A 32 0.84 3.56 10.44
CA PRO A 32 0.66 2.12 10.31
C PRO A 32 1.74 1.35 11.08
N ALA A 33 1.32 0.33 11.83
CA ALA A 33 2.22 -0.45 12.67
C ALA A 33 3.15 -1.32 11.80
N PRO A 34 4.42 -1.52 12.19
CA PRO A 34 5.28 -2.52 11.59
C PRO A 34 4.80 -3.94 11.93
N LEU A 35 5.29 -4.93 11.18
CA LEU A 35 5.10 -6.34 11.52
C LEU A 35 5.83 -6.67 12.83
N VAL A 36 5.16 -7.40 13.72
CA VAL A 36 5.73 -7.89 14.97
C VAL A 36 6.27 -9.31 14.75
N PRO A 37 7.54 -9.59 15.09
CA PRO A 37 8.09 -10.94 15.00
C PRO A 37 7.27 -11.97 15.79
N GLY A 38 6.92 -13.10 15.17
CA GLY A 38 6.16 -14.19 15.81
C GLY A 38 4.64 -14.00 15.81
N GLU A 39 4.11 -12.84 15.41
CA GLU A 39 2.68 -12.67 15.19
C GLU A 39 2.29 -13.16 13.79
N LEU A 40 1.11 -13.76 13.66
CA LEU A 40 0.60 -14.19 12.37
C LEU A 40 -0.21 -13.06 11.71
N TYR A 41 -0.02 -12.92 10.41
CA TYR A 41 -0.75 -11.97 9.58
C TYR A 41 -1.27 -12.66 8.32
N LYS A 42 -2.25 -12.04 7.67
CA LYS A 42 -2.71 -12.43 6.34
C LYS A 42 -2.43 -11.35 5.30
N VAL A 43 -2.21 -11.76 4.05
CA VAL A 43 -1.92 -10.84 2.94
C VAL A 43 -3.10 -10.78 1.99
N GLN A 44 -3.67 -9.59 1.82
CA GLN A 44 -4.56 -9.30 0.70
C GLN A 44 -3.74 -8.81 -0.49
N LEU A 45 -3.70 -9.61 -1.55
CA LEU A 45 -3.21 -9.14 -2.84
C LEU A 45 -4.26 -8.21 -3.46
N ASN A 46 -3.85 -7.06 -3.95
CA ASN A 46 -4.78 -6.06 -4.52
C ASN A 46 -4.61 -5.94 -6.03
N LEU A 47 -3.43 -5.55 -6.49
CA LEU A 47 -3.21 -5.18 -7.88
C LEU A 47 -1.77 -5.46 -8.30
N LEU A 48 -1.59 -6.12 -9.43
CA LEU A 48 -0.31 -6.14 -10.15
C LEU A 48 -0.38 -5.16 -11.31
N ARG A 49 0.59 -4.26 -11.40
CA ARG A 49 0.78 -3.37 -12.54
C ARG A 49 2.03 -3.78 -13.30
N CYS A 50 1.91 -3.91 -14.62
CA CYS A 50 3.01 -4.26 -15.51
C CYS A 50 3.36 -3.06 -16.39
N VAL A 51 4.65 -2.84 -16.59
CA VAL A 51 5.18 -1.76 -17.43
C VAL A 51 6.34 -2.31 -18.23
N ASN A 52 6.22 -2.23 -19.56
CA ASN A 52 7.14 -2.81 -20.53
C ASN A 52 7.35 -4.28 -20.17
N ILE A 53 6.43 -5.18 -20.52
CA ILE A 53 6.62 -6.60 -20.23
C ILE A 53 7.69 -7.17 -21.16
N SER A 54 8.38 -8.22 -20.72
CA SER A 54 9.53 -8.74 -21.45
C SER A 54 9.18 -9.34 -22.80
N GLU A 55 8.11 -10.14 -22.89
CA GLU A 55 7.95 -11.06 -24.03
C GLU A 55 6.48 -11.27 -24.44
N SER A 56 6.34 -11.71 -25.71
CA SER A 56 5.21 -12.06 -26.61
C SER A 56 3.86 -11.34 -26.52
N GLY A 57 3.38 -10.97 -25.33
CA GLY A 57 2.00 -10.55 -25.09
C GLY A 57 0.98 -11.70 -25.20
N GLU A 58 1.43 -12.93 -25.40
CA GLU A 58 0.61 -14.14 -25.47
C GLU A 58 0.67 -14.96 -24.16
N ASP A 59 1.69 -14.75 -23.33
CA ASP A 59 1.93 -15.55 -22.13
C ASP A 59 1.14 -15.04 -20.90
N GLU A 60 0.68 -15.97 -20.08
CA GLU A 60 -0.02 -15.70 -18.83
C GLU A 60 0.98 -15.53 -17.69
N LEU A 61 0.72 -14.58 -16.79
CA LEU A 61 1.55 -14.44 -15.58
C LEU A 61 0.98 -15.30 -14.45
N TYR A 62 1.85 -15.67 -13.52
CA TYR A 62 1.48 -16.44 -12.33
C TYR A 62 2.22 -15.89 -11.11
N LEU A 63 1.50 -15.73 -9.99
CA LEU A 63 2.11 -15.46 -8.70
C LEU A 63 2.20 -16.76 -7.91
N LYS A 64 3.40 -17.08 -7.43
CA LYS A 64 3.64 -18.23 -6.56
C LYS A 64 4.11 -17.75 -5.20
N LEU A 65 3.35 -18.11 -4.17
CA LEU A 65 3.67 -17.75 -2.79
C LEU A 65 4.37 -18.91 -2.09
N ASP A 66 5.25 -18.56 -1.15
CA ASP A 66 5.95 -19.54 -0.34
C ASP A 66 4.94 -20.44 0.40
N GLY A 67 5.05 -21.76 0.22
CA GLY A 67 3.98 -22.73 0.52
C GLY A 67 3.29 -23.35 -0.70
N GLY A 68 3.68 -22.94 -1.92
CA GLY A 68 3.27 -23.58 -3.17
C GLY A 68 1.89 -23.16 -3.68
N VAL A 69 1.30 -22.10 -3.12
CA VAL A 69 0.04 -21.56 -3.63
C VAL A 69 0.33 -20.80 -4.91
N VAL A 70 -0.22 -21.30 -6.01
CA VAL A 70 -0.20 -20.62 -7.30
C VAL A 70 -1.51 -19.85 -7.47
N VAL A 71 -1.37 -18.58 -7.76
CA VAL A 71 -2.45 -17.68 -8.13
C VAL A 71 -2.37 -17.49 -9.64
N PRO A 72 -3.30 -18.07 -10.42
CA PRO A 72 -3.40 -17.76 -11.83
C PRO A 72 -3.69 -16.28 -12.01
N THR A 73 -3.04 -15.69 -13.00
CA THR A 73 -3.27 -14.30 -13.37
C THR A 73 -3.69 -14.25 -14.82
N SER A 74 -4.22 -13.11 -15.24
CA SER A 74 -4.51 -12.88 -16.65
C SER A 74 -3.24 -12.44 -17.38
N THR A 75 -3.27 -12.55 -18.70
CA THR A 75 -2.33 -11.80 -19.56
C THR A 75 -2.26 -10.34 -19.11
N CYS A 76 -1.07 -9.89 -18.78
CA CYS A 76 -0.84 -8.50 -18.41
C CYS A 76 -0.28 -7.79 -19.63
N ALA A 77 -1.06 -6.92 -20.27
CA ALA A 77 -0.58 -6.16 -21.41
C ALA A 77 0.68 -5.33 -21.04
N GLU A 78 1.45 -4.90 -22.04
CA GLU A 78 2.69 -4.13 -21.89
C GLU A 78 2.56 -2.95 -20.91
N ARG A 79 1.36 -2.39 -20.78
CA ARG A 79 0.98 -1.40 -19.75
C ARG A 79 -0.36 -1.74 -19.11
N GLY A 80 -0.46 -2.93 -18.52
CA GLY A 80 -1.68 -3.48 -17.96
C GLY A 80 -1.73 -3.49 -16.43
N THR A 81 -2.89 -3.90 -15.92
CA THR A 81 -3.10 -4.21 -14.52
C THR A 81 -3.90 -5.51 -14.38
N VAL A 82 -3.54 -6.33 -13.40
CA VAL A 82 -4.31 -7.51 -12.97
C VAL A 82 -4.84 -7.25 -11.56
N ASP A 83 -6.14 -7.45 -11.37
CA ASP A 83 -6.80 -7.29 -10.08
C ASP A 83 -6.85 -8.62 -9.32
N TYR A 84 -6.37 -8.61 -8.08
CA TYR A 84 -6.38 -9.75 -7.17
C TYR A 84 -7.26 -9.55 -5.94
N SER A 85 -7.98 -8.43 -5.86
CA SER A 85 -8.79 -8.07 -4.69
C SER A 85 -9.89 -9.10 -4.35
N ALA A 86 -10.29 -9.93 -5.33
CA ALA A 86 -11.24 -11.01 -5.14
C ALA A 86 -10.64 -12.30 -4.54
N ILE A 87 -9.31 -12.40 -4.45
CA ILE A 87 -8.64 -13.57 -3.90
C ILE A 87 -8.71 -13.54 -2.37
N ASP A 88 -9.12 -14.67 -1.80
CA ASP A 88 -9.24 -14.85 -0.36
C ASP A 88 -7.87 -14.72 0.34
N PRO A 89 -7.68 -13.73 1.23
CA PRO A 89 -6.43 -13.51 1.96
C PRO A 89 -6.13 -14.63 2.97
N GLU A 90 -7.13 -15.43 3.37
CA GLU A 90 -6.92 -16.58 4.28
C GLU A 90 -6.02 -17.67 3.66
N ARG A 91 -5.81 -17.61 2.34
CA ARG A 91 -4.86 -18.47 1.63
C ARG A 91 -3.40 -18.07 1.87
N PHE A 92 -3.14 -16.89 2.43
CA PHE A 92 -1.82 -16.27 2.49
C PHE A 92 -1.51 -15.81 3.92
N ILE A 93 -1.23 -16.78 4.78
CA ILE A 93 -0.86 -16.54 6.17
C ILE A 93 0.66 -16.64 6.31
N PHE A 94 1.26 -15.68 7.01
CA PHE A 94 2.69 -15.68 7.30
C PHE A 94 2.96 -15.16 8.71
N GLU A 95 4.14 -15.49 9.23
CA GLU A 95 4.62 -15.00 10.52
C GLU A 95 5.44 -13.73 10.32
N GLY A 96 5.13 -12.68 11.06
CA GLY A 96 5.94 -11.46 11.11
C GLY A 96 7.39 -11.79 11.49
N GLY A 97 8.33 -11.06 10.90
CA GLY A 97 9.77 -11.34 11.07
C GLY A 97 10.30 -12.49 10.21
N THR A 98 9.43 -13.26 9.55
CA THR A 98 9.83 -14.22 8.51
C THR A 98 9.71 -13.58 7.13
N PRO A 99 10.70 -13.74 6.24
CA PRO A 99 10.58 -13.27 4.87
C PRO A 99 9.39 -13.91 4.15
N LEU A 100 8.51 -13.09 3.58
CA LEU A 100 7.45 -13.56 2.69
C LEU A 100 7.79 -13.19 1.26
N ASN A 101 8.15 -14.21 0.50
CA ASN A 101 8.53 -14.07 -0.91
C ASN A 101 7.36 -14.48 -1.80
N VAL A 102 7.02 -13.60 -2.74
CA VAL A 102 6.06 -13.90 -3.81
C VAL A 102 6.81 -13.90 -5.13
N GLU A 103 6.94 -15.06 -5.73
CA GLU A 103 7.58 -15.22 -7.02
C GLU A 103 6.62 -14.81 -8.14
N LEU A 104 7.13 -14.08 -9.11
CA LEU A 104 6.43 -13.78 -10.35
C LEU A 104 7.01 -14.64 -11.47
N TRP A 105 6.14 -15.33 -12.17
CA TRP A 105 6.45 -16.22 -13.27
C TRP A 105 5.66 -15.81 -14.49
N GLU A 106 6.28 -15.96 -15.65
CA GLU A 106 5.61 -16.14 -16.93
C GLU A 106 5.39 -17.65 -17.08
N GLN A 107 4.31 -18.09 -17.72
CA GLN A 107 4.18 -19.51 -17.99
C GLN A 107 3.26 -19.77 -19.18
N ASP A 108 3.71 -20.68 -20.06
CA ASP A 108 2.80 -21.44 -20.91
C ASP A 108 2.03 -22.43 -19.99
N PRO A 109 0.69 -22.47 -20.02
CA PRO A 109 -0.13 -23.28 -19.11
C PRO A 109 0.26 -24.77 -19.02
N ASP A 110 0.99 -25.30 -20.00
CA ASP A 110 1.36 -26.72 -20.10
C ASP A 110 2.83 -27.05 -19.71
N TYR A 111 3.69 -26.06 -19.43
CA TYR A 111 5.12 -26.30 -19.14
C TYR A 111 5.70 -25.28 -18.15
N ILE A 112 6.39 -25.73 -17.09
CA ILE A 112 7.13 -24.84 -16.18
C ILE A 112 8.57 -24.75 -16.68
N ASP A 113 8.94 -23.67 -17.37
CA ASP A 113 10.34 -23.37 -17.66
C ASP A 113 10.95 -22.61 -16.47
N PRO A 114 12.05 -23.09 -15.86
CA PRO A 114 12.79 -22.34 -14.85
C PRO A 114 13.29 -20.96 -15.33
N ASP A 115 13.45 -20.76 -16.65
CA ASP A 115 13.86 -19.48 -17.23
C ASP A 115 12.70 -18.44 -17.26
N ASP A 116 11.45 -18.87 -17.08
CA ASP A 116 10.27 -17.99 -17.09
C ASP A 116 10.08 -17.22 -15.77
N LYS A 117 10.99 -17.40 -14.80
CA LYS A 117 10.95 -16.61 -13.57
C LYS A 117 11.24 -15.14 -13.89
N LEU A 118 10.27 -14.28 -13.59
CA LEU A 118 10.38 -12.83 -13.81
C LEU A 118 11.00 -12.13 -12.60
N GLY A 119 10.80 -12.64 -11.39
CA GLY A 119 11.46 -12.15 -10.19
C GLY A 119 10.76 -12.55 -8.89
N VAL A 120 11.12 -11.87 -7.80
CA VAL A 120 10.56 -12.11 -6.46
C VAL A 120 10.19 -10.77 -5.82
N PHE A 121 8.95 -10.66 -5.35
CA PHE A 121 8.50 -9.60 -4.47
C PHE A 121 8.78 -10.00 -3.02
N GLU A 122 9.61 -9.22 -2.34
CA GLU A 122 9.87 -9.38 -0.91
C GLU A 122 8.88 -8.51 -0.12
N LEU A 123 8.03 -9.12 0.73
CA LEU A 123 6.96 -8.41 1.46
C LEU A 123 7.35 -8.06 2.91
N ASN A 124 8.65 -8.00 3.20
CA ASN A 124 9.20 -8.09 4.56
C ASN A 124 9.10 -6.78 5.36
N ASP A 125 9.06 -5.64 4.68
CA ASP A 125 9.00 -4.30 5.28
C ASP A 125 7.57 -3.75 5.35
N ALA A 126 6.57 -4.61 5.23
CA ALA A 126 5.19 -4.21 5.18
C ALA A 126 4.71 -3.52 6.46
N ARG A 127 3.62 -2.77 6.31
CA ARG A 127 2.89 -2.13 7.39
C ARG A 127 1.48 -2.70 7.47
N VAL A 128 1.07 -3.01 8.69
CA VAL A 128 -0.25 -3.59 8.99
C VAL A 128 -1.33 -2.54 8.74
N ASN A 129 -2.43 -2.95 8.11
CA ASN A 129 -3.58 -2.13 7.72
C ASN A 129 -3.22 -0.94 6.81
N ALA A 130 -2.13 -1.05 6.06
CA ALA A 130 -1.72 -0.06 5.06
C ALA A 130 -1.60 -0.68 3.67
N THR A 131 -1.72 0.18 2.66
CA THR A 131 -1.35 -0.17 1.30
C THR A 131 0.17 -0.24 1.19
N ASN A 132 0.67 -1.43 0.91
CA ASN A 132 2.08 -1.70 0.69
C ASN A 132 2.35 -1.92 -0.81
N ILE A 133 3.59 -1.66 -1.21
CA ILE A 133 4.02 -1.77 -2.59
C ILE A 133 5.33 -2.55 -2.64
N ALA A 134 5.37 -3.61 -3.44
CA ALA A 134 6.58 -4.34 -3.78
C ALA A 134 6.85 -4.21 -5.28
N ARG A 135 8.12 -4.21 -5.67
CA ARG A 135 8.53 -3.99 -7.07
C ARG A 135 9.59 -4.98 -7.50
N VAL A 136 9.42 -5.52 -8.70
CA VAL A 136 10.42 -6.29 -9.44
C VAL A 136 10.80 -5.49 -10.67
N VAL A 137 12.10 -5.40 -10.94
CA VAL A 137 12.64 -4.84 -12.19
C VAL A 137 13.55 -5.87 -12.83
N LYS A 138 13.22 -6.32 -14.04
CA LYS A 138 14.01 -7.31 -14.81
C LYS A 138 14.73 -6.57 -15.93
N ASN A 139 16.04 -6.80 -16.04
CA ASN A 139 16.92 -6.25 -17.08
C ASN A 139 16.91 -4.71 -17.24
N GLY A 140 16.37 -3.96 -16.27
CA GLY A 140 16.31 -2.48 -16.29
C GLY A 140 15.16 -1.88 -17.11
N ASP A 141 14.55 -2.66 -17.99
CA ASP A 141 13.51 -2.20 -18.91
C ASP A 141 12.10 -2.61 -18.49
N TYR A 142 11.98 -3.74 -17.79
CA TYR A 142 10.70 -4.35 -17.43
C TYR A 142 10.41 -4.18 -15.95
N SER A 143 9.19 -3.77 -15.61
CA SER A 143 8.82 -3.46 -14.23
C SER A 143 7.45 -4.00 -13.88
N TYR A 144 7.40 -4.66 -12.73
CA TYR A 144 6.19 -5.20 -12.14
C TYR A 144 6.03 -4.62 -10.74
N THR A 145 4.84 -4.09 -10.45
CA THR A 145 4.53 -3.48 -9.17
C THR A 145 3.32 -4.16 -8.56
N LEU A 146 3.53 -4.83 -7.43
CA LEU A 146 2.47 -5.47 -6.66
C LEU A 146 2.03 -4.55 -5.53
N THR A 147 0.73 -4.27 -5.48
CA THR A 147 0.07 -3.58 -4.37
C THR A 147 -0.65 -4.61 -3.52
N TYR A 148 -0.46 -4.53 -2.21
CA TYR A 148 -1.00 -5.50 -1.26
C TYR A 148 -1.28 -4.84 0.09
N THR A 149 -2.07 -5.50 0.93
CA THR A 149 -2.38 -5.05 2.30
C THR A 149 -2.06 -6.18 3.25
N VAL A 150 -1.37 -5.88 4.34
CA VAL A 150 -1.20 -6.85 5.44
C VAL A 150 -2.28 -6.60 6.47
N LEU A 151 -3.00 -7.65 6.83
CA LEU A 151 -4.09 -7.60 7.80
C LEU A 151 -3.70 -8.45 9.02
N PRO A 152 -4.11 -8.04 10.23
CA PRO A 152 -4.06 -8.93 11.39
C PRO A 152 -4.93 -10.17 11.14
N LEU A 153 -4.53 -11.28 11.75
CA LEU A 153 -5.33 -12.51 11.81
C LEU A 153 -6.47 -12.39 12.82
#